data_AF-A0A761J1Q3-F1
#
_entry.id   AF-A0A761J1Q3-F1
#
_cell.length_a   1.000
_cell.length_b   1.000
_cell.length_c   1.000
_cell.angle_alpha   90.00
_cell.angle_beta   90.00
_cell.angle_gamma   90.00
#
_symmetry.space_group_name_H-M   'P 1'
#
loop_
_entity.id
_entity.type
_entity.pdbx_description
1 polymer ?
#
loop_
_entity_poly.entity_id
_entity_poly.type
_entity_poly.pdbx_seq_one_letter_code
_entity_poly.pdbx_strand_id
1 'polypeptide(L)'
;RINLGIAQAGVTAIDDAIKNKIAAKVIENTNLKNAAFEPNYAQSSVTQIVYSCLFKNEILMNMLEESSSHGLLCLNELTEYVALQVHNSLFSEDLSSLVETTKNEAHHQS
;
A
#
# COMPACT_ATOMS: atom_id res chain seq x y z
N ARG A 1 -0.46 -2.66 2.45
CA ARG A 1 -1.63 -2.54 1.56
C ARG A 1 -2.97 -2.71 2.29
N ILE A 2 -3.15 -3.69 3.18
CA ILE A 2 -4.36 -3.81 4.03
C ILE A 2 -4.63 -2.50 4.82
N ASN A 3 -3.65 -1.98 5.56
CA ASN A 3 -3.79 -0.69 6.26
C ASN A 3 -4.20 0.47 5.35
N LEU A 4 -3.68 0.50 4.11
CA LEU A 4 -4.06 1.50 3.11
C LEU A 4 -5.52 1.34 2.68
N GLY A 5 -5.97 0.11 2.43
CA GLY A 5 -7.38 -0.16 2.09
C GLY A 5 -8.33 0.22 3.20
N ILE A 6 -7.99 -0.06 4.47
CA ILE A 6 -8.78 0.36 5.64
C ILE A 6 -8.87 1.89 5.71
N ALA A 7 -7.74 2.60 5.54
CA ALA A 7 -7.72 4.06 5.56
C ALA A 7 -8.54 4.67 4.41
N GLN A 8 -8.47 4.08 3.22
CA GLN A 8 -9.23 4.55 2.05
C GLN A 8 -10.71 4.18 2.07
N ALA A 9 -11.12 3.19 2.87
CA ALA A 9 -12.54 2.85 3.05
C ALA A 9 -13.31 3.98 3.77
N GLY A 10 -12.62 4.85 4.52
CA GLY A 10 -13.24 6.01 5.16
C GLY A 10 -14.28 5.66 6.24
N VAL A 11 -14.28 4.43 6.73
CA VAL A 11 -15.20 3.95 7.78
C VAL A 11 -14.77 4.53 9.12
N THR A 12 -15.68 5.23 9.81
CA THR A 12 -15.45 5.75 11.15
C THR A 12 -15.63 4.62 12.19
N ALA A 13 -14.76 4.56 13.21
CA ALA A 13 -14.75 3.57 14.30
C ALA A 13 -14.23 2.14 13.97
N ILE A 14 -13.16 2.02 13.18
CA ILE A 14 -12.39 0.76 13.09
C ILE A 14 -11.34 0.71 14.22
N ASP A 15 -11.67 -0.03 15.28
CA ASP A 15 -10.70 -0.39 16.32
C ASP A 15 -9.74 -1.52 15.85
N ASP A 16 -8.72 -1.81 16.64
CA ASP A 16 -7.72 -2.82 16.26
C ASP A 16 -8.29 -4.24 16.19
N ALA A 17 -9.37 -4.55 16.92
CA ALA A 17 -10.03 -5.84 16.82
C ALA A 17 -10.72 -6.00 15.45
N ILE A 18 -11.39 -4.95 14.96
CA ILE A 18 -12.00 -4.92 13.63
C ILE A 18 -10.91 -4.94 12.55
N LYS A 19 -9.80 -4.20 12.70
CA LYS A 19 -8.67 -4.25 11.75
C LYS A 19 -8.15 -5.67 11.58
N ASN A 20 -7.92 -6.39 12.70
CA ASN A 20 -7.42 -7.76 12.66
C ASN A 20 -8.42 -8.72 12.02
N LYS A 21 -9.72 -8.52 12.25
CA LYS A 21 -10.79 -9.32 11.61
C LYS A 21 -10.83 -9.10 10.10
N ILE A 22 -10.80 -7.85 9.65
CA ILE A 22 -10.73 -7.49 8.22
C ILE A 22 -9.47 -8.12 7.60
N ALA A 23 -8.30 -7.91 8.24
CA ALA A 23 -7.03 -8.42 7.73
C ALA A 23 -7.04 -9.95 7.60
N ALA A 24 -7.53 -10.67 8.61
CA ALA A 24 -7.65 -12.13 8.57
C ALA A 24 -8.53 -12.59 7.41
N LYS A 25 -9.68 -11.94 7.19
CA LYS A 25 -10.60 -12.29 6.10
C LYS A 25 -10.01 -11.99 4.73
N VAL A 26 -9.34 -10.85 4.58
CA VAL A 26 -8.64 -10.49 3.34
C VAL A 26 -7.53 -11.50 3.04
N ILE A 27 -6.72 -11.87 4.04
CA ILE A 27 -5.65 -12.87 3.87
C ILE A 27 -6.24 -14.23 3.46
N GLU A 28 -7.30 -14.69 4.15
CA GLU A 28 -8.02 -15.95 3.82
C GLU A 28 -8.53 -15.97 2.37
N ASN A 29 -9.02 -14.83 1.87
CA ASN A 29 -9.55 -14.70 0.52
C ASN A 29 -8.48 -14.49 -0.57
N THR A 30 -7.19 -14.53 -0.21
CA THR A 30 -6.07 -14.33 -1.13
C THR A 30 -5.15 -15.55 -1.14
N ASN A 31 -4.29 -15.65 -2.16
CA ASN A 31 -3.31 -16.74 -2.28
C ASN A 31 -1.99 -16.46 -1.52
N LEU A 32 -2.00 -15.55 -0.54
CA LEU A 32 -0.80 -15.17 0.20
C LEU A 32 -0.37 -16.31 1.14
N LYS A 33 0.86 -16.79 0.98
CA LYS A 33 1.41 -17.87 1.80
C LYS A 33 2.12 -17.28 3.01
N ASN A 34 1.77 -17.72 4.21
CA ASN A 34 2.40 -17.27 5.46
C ASN A 34 2.33 -15.76 5.72
N ALA A 35 1.26 -15.10 5.26
CA ALA A 35 1.06 -13.68 5.54
C ALA A 35 0.72 -13.44 7.02
N ALA A 36 1.48 -12.56 7.67
CA ALA A 36 1.16 -12.01 8.97
C ALA A 36 0.75 -10.55 8.83
N PHE A 37 -0.28 -10.14 9.56
CA PHE A 37 -0.73 -8.75 9.60
C PHE A 37 -0.22 -8.08 10.87
N GLU A 38 0.47 -6.94 10.71
CA GLU A 38 0.87 -6.06 11.80
C GLU A 38 0.12 -4.72 11.65
N PRO A 39 -0.86 -4.41 12.52
CA PRO A 39 -1.70 -3.22 12.39
C PRO A 39 -0.92 -1.91 12.51
N ASN A 40 0.19 -1.90 13.25
CA ASN A 40 0.99 -0.69 13.46
C ASN A 40 2.09 -0.49 12.41
N TYR A 41 2.20 -1.39 11.43
CA TYR A 41 3.18 -1.26 10.37
C TYR A 41 2.80 -0.13 9.41
N ALA A 42 3.51 0.99 9.54
CA ALA A 42 3.21 2.21 8.81
C ALA A 42 3.91 2.30 7.44
N GLN A 43 5.10 1.71 7.27
CA GLN A 43 5.93 1.96 6.08
C GLN A 43 6.71 0.75 5.61
N SER A 44 6.56 0.42 4.33
CA SER A 44 7.29 -0.65 3.63
C SER A 44 8.73 -0.26 3.30
N SER A 45 9.69 -1.15 3.56
CA SER A 45 11.08 -0.99 3.16
C SER A 45 11.26 -0.96 1.64
N VAL A 46 10.47 -1.76 0.90
CA VAL A 46 10.46 -1.73 -0.58
C VAL A 46 10.04 -0.35 -1.07
N THR A 47 8.96 0.21 -0.51
CA THR A 47 8.48 1.56 -0.84
C THR A 47 9.54 2.63 -0.54
N GLN A 48 10.21 2.54 0.61
CA GLN A 48 11.29 3.49 0.98
C GLN A 48 12.48 3.44 0.02
N ILE A 49 12.91 2.25 -0.37
CA ILE A 49 14.02 2.07 -1.33
C ILE A 49 13.63 2.64 -2.69
N VAL A 50 12.44 2.28 -3.19
CA VAL A 50 11.93 2.78 -4.47
C VAL A 50 11.82 4.30 -4.46
N TYR A 51 11.22 4.89 -3.40
CA TYR A 51 11.13 6.34 -3.25
C TYR A 51 12.51 7.00 -3.32
N SER A 52 13.47 6.46 -2.56
CA SER A 52 14.83 6.99 -2.51
C SER A 52 15.53 6.93 -3.87
N CYS A 53 15.30 5.88 -4.65
CA CYS A 53 15.84 5.74 -6.01
C CYS A 53 15.22 6.73 -6.99
N LEU A 54 13.89 6.90 -6.95
CA LEU A 54 13.18 7.83 -7.83
C LEU A 54 13.49 9.29 -7.48
N PHE A 55 13.50 9.63 -6.20
CA PHE A 55 13.80 10.99 -5.72
C PHE A 55 15.23 11.44 -6.06
N LYS A 56 16.20 10.52 -6.10
CA LYS A 56 17.58 10.83 -6.50
C LYS A 56 17.78 10.89 -8.02
N ASN A 57 16.74 10.59 -8.81
CA ASN A 57 16.84 10.63 -10.26
C ASN A 57 16.63 12.06 -10.75
N GLU A 58 17.71 12.75 -11.12
CA GLU A 58 17.67 14.15 -11.56
C GLU A 58 16.77 14.36 -12.78
N ILE A 59 16.74 13.44 -13.73
CA ILE A 59 15.91 13.56 -14.95
C ILE A 59 14.42 13.56 -14.55
N LEU A 60 14.01 12.60 -13.73
CA LEU A 60 12.66 12.49 -13.24
C LEU A 60 12.27 13.70 -12.39
N MET A 61 13.14 14.12 -11.46
CA MET A 61 12.84 15.26 -10.58
C MET A 61 12.75 16.58 -11.34
N ASN A 62 13.54 16.74 -12.40
CA ASN A 62 13.41 17.87 -13.31
C ASN A 62 12.08 17.84 -14.08
N MET A 63 11.64 16.66 -14.55
CA MET A 63 10.34 16.51 -15.21
C MET A 63 9.15 16.77 -14.29
N LEU A 64 9.29 16.48 -13.00
CA LEU A 64 8.26 16.69 -11.98
C LEU A 64 8.23 18.13 -11.43
N GLU A 65 9.10 19.01 -11.94
CA GLU A 65 9.33 20.35 -11.39
C GLU A 65 9.62 20.28 -9.89
N GLU A 66 10.87 19.95 -9.56
CA GLU A 66 11.39 19.74 -8.22
C GLU A 66 10.71 20.65 -7.16
N SER A 67 10.11 20.03 -6.13
CA SER A 67 9.40 20.70 -5.04
C SER A 67 8.01 21.28 -5.36
N SER A 68 7.46 21.08 -6.55
CA SER A 68 6.03 21.35 -6.79
C SER A 68 5.16 20.36 -6.01
N SER A 69 4.06 20.83 -5.42
CA SER A 69 3.14 19.97 -4.67
C SER A 69 2.54 18.87 -5.56
N HIS A 70 2.25 19.20 -6.81
CA HIS A 70 1.78 18.23 -7.80
C HIS A 70 2.85 17.21 -8.17
N GLY A 71 4.10 17.65 -8.39
CA GLY A 71 5.23 16.76 -8.67
C GLY A 71 5.49 15.76 -7.55
N LEU A 72 5.40 16.20 -6.28
CA LEU A 72 5.52 15.31 -5.13
C LEU A 72 4.38 14.28 -5.04
N LEU A 73 3.15 14.67 -5.40
CA LEU A 73 2.03 13.72 -5.50
C LEU A 73 2.29 12.68 -6.60
N CYS A 74 2.71 13.12 -7.79
CA CYS A 74 3.09 12.22 -8.88
C CYS A 74 4.23 11.27 -8.50
N LEU A 75 5.25 11.77 -7.79
CA LEU A 75 6.36 10.95 -7.28
C LEU A 75 5.86 9.87 -6.31
N ASN A 76 4.93 10.20 -5.41
CA ASN A 76 4.36 9.25 -4.45
C ASN A 76 3.53 8.17 -5.16
N GLU A 77 2.71 8.54 -6.14
CA GLU A 77 1.93 7.59 -6.95
C GLU A 77 2.84 6.66 -7.76
N LEU A 78 3.88 7.20 -8.40
CA LEU A 78 4.87 6.40 -9.12
C LEU A 78 5.63 5.46 -8.19
N THR A 79 6.01 5.95 -7.01
CA THR A 79 6.66 5.15 -5.97
C THR A 79 5.79 3.97 -5.56
N GLU A 80 4.51 4.20 -5.26
CA GLU A 80 3.57 3.15 -4.87
C GLU A 80 3.36 2.12 -6.00
N TYR A 81 3.28 2.58 -7.25
CA TYR A 81 3.17 1.70 -8.41
C TYR A 81 4.41 0.82 -8.57
N VAL A 82 5.61 1.41 -8.60
CA VAL A 82 6.86 0.67 -8.80
C VAL A 82 7.14 -0.26 -7.61
N ALA A 83 6.88 0.18 -6.38
CA ALA A 83 7.05 -0.64 -5.19
C ALA A 83 6.16 -1.90 -5.20
N LEU A 84 4.93 -1.77 -5.71
CA LEU A 84 4.05 -2.92 -5.93
C LEU A 84 4.64 -3.91 -6.94
N GLN A 85 5.13 -3.43 -8.08
CA GLN A 85 5.74 -4.29 -9.11
C GLN A 85 6.98 -5.01 -8.58
N VAL A 86 7.84 -4.30 -7.83
CA VAL A 86 9.04 -4.86 -7.20
C VAL A 86 8.66 -5.91 -6.16
N HIS A 87 7.70 -5.63 -5.28
CA HIS A 87 7.22 -6.60 -4.29
C HIS A 87 6.72 -7.87 -4.97
N ASN A 88 5.78 -7.73 -5.91
CA ASN A 88 5.18 -8.87 -6.60
C ASN A 88 6.26 -9.72 -7.29
N SER A 89 7.27 -9.08 -7.89
CA SER A 89 8.38 -9.76 -8.55
C SER A 89 9.30 -10.50 -7.57
N LEU A 90 9.66 -9.86 -6.45
CA LEU A 90 10.60 -10.45 -5.47
C LEU A 90 10.00 -11.61 -4.69
N PHE A 91 8.73 -11.51 -4.33
CA PHE A 91 8.06 -12.50 -3.48
C PHE A 91 7.18 -13.49 -4.25
N SER A 92 7.05 -13.31 -5.58
CA SER A 92 6.13 -14.11 -6.40
C SER A 92 4.69 -14.10 -5.86
N GLU A 93 4.26 -12.94 -5.37
CA GLU A 93 2.94 -12.67 -4.82
C GLU A 93 2.19 -11.70 -5.73
N ASP A 94 0.86 -11.72 -5.70
CA ASP A 94 0.04 -10.67 -6.33
C ASP A 94 -0.68 -9.87 -5.26
N LEU A 95 -0.14 -8.68 -4.96
CA LEU A 95 -0.73 -7.74 -4.00
C LEU A 95 -1.66 -6.71 -4.67
N SER A 96 -1.95 -6.84 -5.96
CA SER A 96 -2.60 -5.77 -6.74
C SER A 96 -4.04 -5.52 -6.31
N SER A 97 -4.78 -6.58 -5.97
CA SER A 97 -6.19 -6.50 -5.54
C SER A 97 -6.38 -6.16 -4.06
N LEU A 98 -5.34 -6.30 -3.23
CA LEU A 98 -5.44 -6.25 -1.77
C LEU A 98 -6.07 -4.97 -1.23
N VAL A 99 -5.78 -3.82 -1.82
CA VAL A 99 -6.36 -2.54 -1.37
C VAL A 99 -7.87 -2.53 -1.59
N GLU A 100 -8.32 -2.94 -2.77
CA GLU A 100 -9.74 -2.95 -3.12
C GLU A 100 -10.52 -4.04 -2.36
N THR A 101 -9.95 -5.25 -2.25
CA THR A 101 -10.53 -6.33 -1.43
C THR A 101 -10.67 -5.88 0.03
N THR A 102 -9.69 -5.15 0.56
CA THR A 102 -9.76 -4.63 1.93
C THR A 102 -10.82 -3.56 2.10
N LYS A 103 -10.97 -2.64 1.14
CA LYS A 103 -12.03 -1.63 1.18
C LYS A 103 -13.42 -2.27 1.23
N ASN A 104 -13.65 -3.27 0.37
CA ASN A 104 -14.91 -4.00 0.34
C ASN A 104 -15.18 -4.72 1.66
N GLU A 105 -14.17 -5.38 2.24
CA GLU A 105 -14.31 -6.04 3.53
C GLU A 105 -14.54 -5.05 4.68
N ALA A 106 -13.86 -3.89 4.66
CA ALA A 106 -14.07 -2.84 5.66
C ALA A 106 -15.52 -2.31 5.65
N HIS A 107 -16.13 -2.17 4.47
CA HIS A 107 -17.54 -1.80 4.36
C HIS A 107 -18.51 -2.88 4.83
N HIS A 108 -18.17 -4.17 4.70
CA HIS A 108 -18.99 -5.27 5.20
C HIS A 108 -18.96 -5.41 6.73
N GLN A 109 -17.88 -4.98 7.38
CA GLN A 109 -17.68 -5.10 8.82
C GLN A 109 -18.09 -3.84 9.61
N SER A 110 -18.46 -2.76 8.91
CA SER A 110 -19.02 -1.51 9.47
C SER A 110 -20.52 -1.60 9.72
#